data_AF-A0A317XWT7-F1
#
_entry.id   AF-A0A317XWT7-F1
#
_cell.length_a   1.000
_cell.length_b   1.000
_cell.length_c   1.000
_cell.angle_alpha   90.00
_cell.angle_beta   90.00
_cell.angle_gamma   90.00
#
_symmetry.space_group_name_H-M   'P 1'
#
loop_
_entity.id
_entity.type
_entity.pdbx_description
1 polymer ?
#
loop_
_entity_poly.entity_id
_entity_poly.type
_entity_poly.pdbx_seq_one_letter_code
_entity_poly.pdbx_strand_id
1 'polypeptide(L)'
;MGESRTELINWLNDLLGLSYTKVEQCGSGAAYAQVIDSIYLNVPLVKINFAAKHDYEYINNYKVLQETFKRNKIDKPIPVDRLIRCKMQDNLEFLQWLKKFWDSQYGGEPYDPEARRMGAAAPPPPLPGATTVGAARTAASARSAAQPSAARTATSSRPSASSASSAARRPVGAASGAAAARTQVVPNETIQALTAQMDDMKVSVDSLEKERDFYFAKLRDIEILVQERLAIIAEEFPDQEAATPETESLKQIQAILYSTEEGFEVPEGNEVAQDEEEMF
;
A
#
# COMPACT_ATOMS: atom_id res chain seq x y z
N MET A 1 8.40 1.67 25.84
CA MET A 1 7.84 2.27 24.63
C MET A 1 7.68 1.17 23.60
N GLY A 2 6.50 1.02 23.00
CA GLY A 2 6.35 0.10 21.87
C GLY A 2 6.92 0.73 20.61
N GLU A 3 7.57 -0.07 19.75
CA GLU A 3 8.07 0.41 18.46
C GLU A 3 6.89 0.85 17.57
N SER A 4 7.10 1.95 16.85
CA SER A 4 6.11 2.47 15.92
C SER A 4 5.95 1.57 14.70
N ARG A 5 4.79 1.66 14.03
CA ARG A 5 4.48 0.91 12.81
C ARG A 5 5.59 1.02 11.75
N THR A 6 6.09 2.23 11.54
CA THR A 6 7.10 2.52 10.52
C THR A 6 8.44 1.90 10.90
N GLU A 7 8.84 1.96 12.16
CA GLU A 7 10.06 1.33 12.66
C GLU A 7 10.04 -0.19 12.49
N LEU A 8 8.91 -0.83 12.81
CA LEU A 8 8.76 -2.29 12.64
C LEU A 8 8.88 -2.73 11.19
N ILE A 9 8.30 -1.97 10.25
CA ILE A 9 8.40 -2.28 8.82
C ILE A 9 9.83 -2.07 8.31
N ASN A 10 10.48 -0.99 8.73
CA ASN A 10 11.87 -0.74 8.36
C ASN A 10 12.79 -1.85 8.90
N TRP A 11 12.65 -2.21 10.17
CA TRP A 11 13.39 -3.33 10.76
C TRP A 11 13.16 -4.64 10.00
N LEU A 12 11.92 -4.96 9.66
CA LEU A 12 11.60 -6.19 8.93
C LEU A 12 12.23 -6.19 7.54
N ASN A 13 12.19 -5.06 6.84
CA ASN A 13 12.81 -4.91 5.52
C ASN A 13 14.33 -5.03 5.58
N ASP A 14 14.96 -4.41 6.58
CA ASP A 14 16.42 -4.43 6.78
C ASP A 14 16.89 -5.84 7.17
N LEU A 15 16.17 -6.53 8.05
CA LEU A 15 16.51 -7.89 8.49
C LEU A 15 16.36 -8.92 7.37
N LEU A 16 15.33 -8.80 6.55
CA LEU A 16 14.93 -9.84 5.59
C LEU A 16 15.24 -9.51 4.14
N GLY A 17 15.72 -8.31 3.81
CA GLY A 17 15.87 -7.87 2.42
C GLY A 17 14.52 -7.86 1.70
N LEU A 18 13.50 -7.30 2.36
CA LEU A 18 12.14 -7.16 1.83
C LEU A 18 11.84 -5.71 1.47
N SER A 19 10.65 -5.49 0.90
CA SER A 19 10.20 -4.16 0.47
C SER A 19 8.73 -3.93 0.81
N TYR A 20 8.38 -4.24 2.06
CA TYR A 20 7.04 -4.02 2.58
C TYR A 20 6.82 -2.54 2.89
N THR A 21 5.61 -2.07 2.64
CA THR A 21 5.17 -0.68 2.86
C THR A 21 4.06 -0.60 3.89
N LYS A 22 3.31 -1.68 4.12
CA LYS A 22 2.30 -1.75 5.18
C LYS A 22 2.36 -3.08 5.94
N VAL A 23 1.82 -3.08 7.15
CA VAL A 23 1.88 -4.22 8.08
C VAL A 23 0.99 -5.39 7.63
N GLU A 24 -0.08 -5.09 6.92
CA GLU A 24 -1.03 -6.03 6.33
C GLU A 24 -0.33 -7.05 5.42
N GLN A 25 0.80 -6.68 4.80
CA GLN A 25 1.60 -7.58 3.94
C GLN A 25 2.25 -8.72 4.72
N CYS A 26 2.45 -8.55 6.03
CA CYS A 26 2.93 -9.61 6.90
C CYS A 26 1.89 -10.74 7.07
N GLY A 27 0.61 -10.47 6.77
CA GLY A 27 -0.49 -11.43 6.89
C GLY A 27 -0.32 -12.67 6.02
N SER A 28 0.54 -12.64 5.00
CA SER A 28 0.94 -13.82 4.23
C SER A 28 1.65 -14.91 5.04
N GLY A 29 2.18 -14.56 6.21
CA GLY A 29 2.91 -15.46 7.12
C GLY A 29 4.35 -15.75 6.71
N ALA A 30 4.76 -15.43 5.47
CA ALA A 30 6.10 -15.73 4.96
C ALA A 30 7.19 -14.95 5.70
N ALA A 31 6.98 -13.64 5.90
CA ALA A 31 7.92 -12.80 6.66
C ALA A 31 8.07 -13.28 8.10
N TYR A 32 6.96 -13.62 8.78
CA TYR A 32 7.01 -14.13 10.16
C TYR A 32 7.84 -15.41 10.28
N ALA A 33 7.68 -16.33 9.33
CA ALA A 33 8.47 -17.54 9.31
C ALA A 33 9.96 -17.28 9.05
N GLN A 34 10.29 -16.33 8.20
CA GLN A 34 11.68 -15.98 7.94
C GLN A 34 12.34 -15.23 9.11
N VAL A 35 11.60 -14.45 9.89
CA VAL A 35 12.12 -13.87 11.16
C VAL A 35 12.49 -14.98 12.14
N ILE A 36 11.65 -16.01 12.29
CA ILE A 36 11.98 -17.16 13.16
C ILE A 36 13.17 -17.94 12.61
N ASP A 37 13.30 -18.05 11.29
CA ASP A 37 14.47 -18.66 10.67
C ASP A 37 15.75 -17.91 11.00
N SER A 38 15.72 -16.58 11.11
CA SER A 38 16.90 -15.80 11.52
C SER A 38 17.41 -16.15 12.92
N ILE A 39 16.53 -16.64 13.81
CA ILE A 39 16.90 -17.02 15.17
C ILE A 39 17.40 -18.47 15.23
N TYR A 40 16.68 -19.40 14.58
CA TYR A 40 16.88 -20.84 14.79
C TYR A 40 17.45 -21.59 13.57
N LEU A 41 17.46 -20.98 12.38
CA LEU A 41 17.92 -21.53 11.09
C LEU A 41 17.29 -22.89 10.71
N ASN A 42 16.16 -23.25 11.32
CA ASN A 42 15.53 -24.56 11.19
C ASN A 42 14.14 -24.51 10.56
N VAL A 43 13.75 -23.38 10.00
CA VAL A 43 12.49 -23.23 9.28
C VAL A 43 12.67 -23.81 7.88
N PRO A 44 11.79 -24.71 7.41
CA PRO A 44 11.85 -25.21 6.04
C PRO A 44 11.33 -24.16 5.07
N LEU A 45 12.12 -23.12 4.77
CA LEU A 45 11.76 -22.00 3.90
C LEU A 45 11.35 -22.44 2.48
N VAL A 46 11.85 -23.58 2.00
CA VAL A 46 11.46 -24.18 0.72
C VAL A 46 9.95 -24.52 0.66
N LYS A 47 9.32 -24.77 1.81
CA LYS A 47 7.88 -25.05 1.89
C LYS A 47 7.03 -23.78 2.00
N ILE A 48 7.65 -22.61 2.16
CA ILE A 48 6.98 -21.32 2.30
C ILE A 48 6.85 -20.68 0.93
N ASN A 49 5.64 -20.26 0.59
CA ASN A 49 5.38 -19.51 -0.62
C ASN A 49 5.53 -18.00 -0.30
N PHE A 50 6.68 -17.43 -0.67
CA PHE A 50 6.97 -16.00 -0.53
C PHE A 50 6.22 -15.11 -1.53
N ALA A 51 5.69 -15.69 -2.61
CA ALA A 51 4.92 -14.99 -3.64
C ALA A 51 3.41 -15.26 -3.52
N ALA A 52 2.95 -15.78 -2.37
CA ALA A 52 1.54 -16.04 -2.10
C ALA A 52 0.72 -14.75 -2.22
N LYS A 53 -0.46 -14.84 -2.85
CA LYS A 53 -1.35 -13.70 -3.11
C LYS A 53 -2.74 -13.90 -2.51
N HIS A 54 -3.14 -15.14 -2.27
CA HIS A 54 -4.48 -15.47 -1.83
C HIS A 54 -4.47 -16.13 -0.45
N ASP A 55 -5.53 -15.88 0.33
CA ASP A 55 -5.66 -16.33 1.73
C ASP A 55 -5.46 -17.85 1.89
N TYR A 56 -5.93 -18.66 0.94
CA TYR A 56 -5.76 -20.11 0.98
C TYR A 56 -4.31 -20.55 0.84
N GLU A 57 -3.46 -19.76 0.19
CA GLU A 57 -2.02 -20.00 0.06
C GLU A 57 -1.30 -19.67 1.38
N TYR A 58 -1.75 -18.63 2.10
CA TYR A 58 -1.18 -18.22 3.39
C TYR A 58 -1.33 -19.33 4.44
N ILE A 59 -2.39 -20.13 4.38
CA ILE A 59 -2.61 -21.26 5.29
C ILE A 59 -1.42 -22.21 5.32
N ASN A 60 -0.81 -22.50 4.17
CA ASN A 60 0.36 -23.37 4.11
C ASN A 60 1.57 -22.74 4.81
N ASN A 61 1.80 -21.44 4.64
CA ASN A 61 2.86 -20.71 5.33
C ASN A 61 2.67 -20.76 6.85
N TYR A 62 1.44 -20.56 7.35
CA TYR A 62 1.15 -20.63 8.78
C TYR A 62 1.28 -22.05 9.36
N LYS A 63 0.97 -23.10 8.60
CA LYS A 63 1.22 -24.48 9.04
C LYS A 63 2.70 -24.73 9.28
N VAL A 64 3.57 -24.27 8.37
CA VAL A 64 5.03 -24.37 8.53
C VAL A 64 5.50 -23.57 9.75
N LEU A 65 4.94 -22.37 9.95
CA LEU A 65 5.26 -21.53 11.10
C LEU A 65 4.86 -22.19 12.43
N GLN A 66 3.64 -22.74 12.52
CA GLN A 66 3.14 -23.44 13.70
C GLN A 66 4.00 -24.67 14.04
N GLU A 67 4.40 -25.45 13.03
CA GLU A 67 5.27 -26.61 13.24
C GLU A 67 6.64 -26.19 13.81
N THR A 68 7.18 -25.08 13.32
CA THR A 68 8.44 -24.51 13.80
C THR A 68 8.31 -24.00 15.24
N PHE A 69 7.23 -23.29 15.58
CA PHE A 69 6.96 -22.85 16.96
C PHE A 69 6.90 -24.02 17.92
N LYS A 70 6.21 -25.10 17.54
CA LYS A 70 6.13 -26.33 18.33
C LYS A 70 7.50 -26.98 18.53
N ARG A 71 8.32 -27.04 17.47
CA ARG A 71 9.69 -27.61 17.54
C ARG A 71 10.61 -26.82 18.45
N ASN A 72 10.51 -25.49 18.39
CA ASN A 72 11.34 -24.57 19.18
C ASN A 72 10.74 -24.25 20.56
N LYS A 73 9.62 -24.88 20.92
CA LYS A 73 8.89 -24.72 22.20
C LYS A 73 8.52 -23.25 22.49
N ILE A 74 8.00 -22.57 21.48
CA ILE A 74 7.50 -21.20 21.61
C ILE A 74 6.02 -21.28 22.01
N ASP A 75 5.71 -20.88 23.25
CA ASP A 75 4.36 -21.01 23.84
C ASP A 75 3.35 -19.96 23.37
N LYS A 76 3.74 -19.06 22.45
CA LYS A 76 2.83 -18.04 21.89
C LYS A 76 1.84 -18.68 20.91
N PRO A 77 0.53 -18.62 21.15
CA PRO A 77 -0.46 -19.06 20.16
C PRO A 77 -0.48 -18.11 18.96
N ILE A 78 -0.57 -18.68 17.76
CA ILE A 78 -0.66 -17.94 16.50
C ILE A 78 -2.15 -17.88 16.09
N PRO A 79 -2.81 -16.72 16.11
CA PRO A 79 -4.21 -16.57 15.73
C PRO A 79 -4.37 -16.54 14.20
N VAL A 80 -4.15 -17.69 13.55
CA VAL A 80 -4.11 -17.82 12.08
C VAL A 80 -5.34 -17.22 11.41
N ASP A 81 -6.56 -17.53 11.89
CA ASP A 81 -7.81 -17.05 11.29
C ASP A 81 -7.94 -15.52 11.24
N ARG A 82 -7.24 -14.81 12.12
CA ARG A 82 -7.22 -13.35 12.17
C ARG A 82 -6.10 -12.78 11.30
N LEU A 83 -4.92 -13.40 11.34
CA LEU A 83 -3.75 -12.94 10.61
C LEU A 83 -3.89 -13.13 9.10
N ILE A 84 -4.47 -14.25 8.64
CA ILE A 84 -4.65 -14.54 7.20
C ILE A 84 -5.59 -13.56 6.51
N ARG A 85 -6.48 -12.90 7.26
CA ARG A 85 -7.35 -11.83 6.74
C ARG A 85 -6.60 -10.51 6.53
N CYS A 86 -5.29 -10.50 6.84
CA CYS A 86 -4.39 -9.37 6.62
C CYS A 86 -4.90 -8.04 7.23
N LYS A 87 -5.65 -8.12 8.33
CA LYS A 87 -6.12 -6.95 9.08
C LYS A 87 -4.95 -6.26 9.77
N MET A 88 -4.92 -4.92 9.71
CA MET A 88 -3.81 -4.11 10.25
C MET A 88 -3.58 -4.35 11.74
N GLN A 89 -4.62 -4.33 12.57
CA GLN A 89 -4.50 -4.45 14.03
C GLN A 89 -3.94 -5.81 14.45
N ASP A 90 -4.51 -6.91 13.93
CA ASP A 90 -4.07 -8.27 14.27
C ASP A 90 -2.60 -8.51 13.86
N ASN A 91 -2.23 -8.06 12.66
CA ASN A 91 -0.87 -8.22 12.15
C ASN A 91 0.14 -7.32 12.87
N LEU A 92 -0.28 -6.11 13.30
CA LEU A 92 0.56 -5.21 14.08
C LEU A 92 0.85 -5.77 15.48
N GLU A 93 -0.18 -6.28 16.16
CA GLU A 93 -0.01 -6.90 17.48
C GLU A 93 0.95 -8.09 17.41
N PHE A 94 0.79 -8.95 16.41
CA PHE A 94 1.67 -10.11 16.23
C PHE A 94 3.10 -9.70 15.87
N LEU A 95 3.28 -8.70 14.98
CA LEU A 95 4.59 -8.20 14.59
C LEU A 95 5.32 -7.54 15.77
N GLN A 96 4.63 -6.77 16.61
CA GLN A 96 5.19 -6.19 17.84
C GLN A 96 5.66 -7.26 18.82
N TRP A 97 4.86 -8.31 19.01
CA TRP A 97 5.28 -9.44 19.83
C TRP A 97 6.50 -10.16 19.23
N LEU A 98 6.48 -10.40 17.92
CA LEU A 98 7.55 -11.10 17.22
C LEU A 98 8.88 -10.35 17.30
N LYS A 99 8.84 -9.01 17.19
CA LYS A 99 10.02 -8.17 17.37
C LYS A 99 10.62 -8.28 18.77
N LYS A 100 9.78 -8.15 19.81
CA LYS A 100 10.25 -8.34 21.20
C LYS A 100 10.83 -9.73 21.43
N PHE A 101 10.20 -10.75 20.84
CA PHE A 101 10.71 -12.12 20.89
C PHE A 101 12.07 -12.22 20.17
N TRP A 102 12.21 -11.62 19.01
CA TRP A 102 13.47 -11.59 18.27
C TRP A 102 14.57 -10.89 19.06
N ASP A 103 14.32 -9.72 19.63
CA ASP A 103 15.31 -8.99 20.45
C ASP A 103 15.79 -9.81 21.66
N SER A 104 14.92 -10.63 22.23
CA SER A 104 15.25 -11.49 23.37
C SER A 104 16.05 -12.72 22.98
N GLN A 105 15.85 -13.25 21.77
CA GLN A 105 16.33 -14.58 21.39
C GLN A 105 17.46 -14.54 20.35
N TYR A 106 17.63 -13.43 19.63
CA TYR A 106 18.62 -13.32 18.58
C TYR A 106 20.03 -13.21 19.16
N GLY A 107 20.90 -14.16 18.78
CA GLY A 107 22.27 -14.25 19.29
C GLY A 107 23.26 -13.27 18.66
N GLY A 108 22.85 -12.49 17.65
CA GLY A 108 23.71 -11.52 16.96
C GLY A 108 24.49 -12.09 15.76
N GLU A 109 24.30 -13.36 15.43
CA GLU A 109 24.94 -14.00 14.27
C GLU A 109 24.52 -13.31 12.96
N PRO A 110 25.40 -13.21 11.94
CA PRO A 110 25.02 -12.66 10.65
C PRO A 110 24.00 -13.57 9.95
N TYR A 111 22.89 -12.99 9.51
CA TYR A 111 21.83 -13.70 8.79
C TYR A 111 21.73 -13.19 7.35
N ASP A 112 21.89 -14.09 6.37
CA ASP A 112 21.69 -13.79 4.95
C ASP A 112 20.30 -14.28 4.49
N PRO A 113 19.29 -13.39 4.45
CA PRO A 113 17.93 -13.80 4.13
C PRO A 113 17.74 -14.19 2.66
N GLU A 114 18.57 -13.72 1.73
CA GLU A 114 18.45 -14.01 0.30
C GLU A 114 18.99 -15.40 -0.03
N ALA A 115 20.15 -15.75 0.54
CA ALA A 115 20.70 -17.09 0.42
C ALA A 115 19.77 -18.14 1.06
N ARG A 116 19.14 -17.81 2.19
CA ARG A 116 18.17 -18.70 2.87
C ARG A 116 16.91 -18.94 2.05
N ARG A 117 16.49 -17.96 1.23
CA ARG A 117 15.41 -18.10 0.23
C ARG A 117 15.84 -18.85 -1.03
N MET A 118 17.11 -19.25 -1.15
CA MET A 118 17.67 -19.91 -2.33
C MET A 118 17.42 -19.13 -3.63
N GLY A 119 17.47 -17.79 -3.56
CA GLY A 119 17.18 -16.93 -4.71
C GLY A 119 15.69 -16.82 -5.08
N ALA A 120 14.78 -17.38 -4.26
CA ALA A 120 13.35 -17.15 -4.44
C ALA A 120 13.02 -15.67 -4.23
N ALA A 121 12.40 -15.06 -5.23
CA ALA A 121 11.87 -13.72 -5.12
C ALA A 121 10.84 -13.68 -3.98
N ALA A 122 10.96 -12.68 -3.09
CA ALA A 122 9.92 -12.35 -2.12
C ALA A 122 9.32 -11.00 -2.49
N PRO A 123 8.50 -10.95 -3.55
CA PRO A 123 7.77 -9.74 -3.86
C PRO A 123 6.87 -9.38 -2.67
N PRO A 124 6.65 -8.09 -2.38
CA PRO A 124 5.70 -7.69 -1.37
C PRO A 124 4.31 -8.28 -1.70
N PRO A 125 3.68 -9.01 -0.75
CA PRO A 125 2.33 -9.53 -0.95
C PRO A 125 1.36 -8.41 -1.33
N PRO A 126 0.38 -8.69 -2.21
CA PRO A 126 -0.64 -7.73 -2.53
C PRO A 126 -1.37 -7.34 -1.25
N LEU A 127 -1.57 -6.04 -1.06
CA LEU A 127 -2.31 -5.54 0.07
C LEU A 127 -3.79 -5.89 -0.13
N PRO A 128 -4.50 -6.37 0.89
CA PRO A 128 -5.94 -6.58 0.81
C PRO A 128 -6.62 -5.25 0.47
N GLY A 129 -7.39 -5.23 -0.62
CA GLY A 129 -8.03 -4.02 -1.11
C GLY A 129 -7.11 -3.02 -1.83
N ALA A 130 -5.84 -3.36 -2.11
CA ALA A 130 -5.02 -2.56 -3.01
C ALA A 130 -5.02 -3.13 -4.42
N THR A 131 -5.68 -2.41 -5.31
CA THR A 131 -5.33 -2.38 -6.74
C THR A 131 -3.90 -1.83 -6.87
N THR A 132 -3.03 -2.57 -7.53
CA THR A 132 -1.60 -2.28 -7.58
C THR A 132 -1.33 -1.08 -8.47
N VAL A 133 -1.22 0.12 -7.89
CA VAL A 133 -0.63 1.28 -8.58
C VAL A 133 0.87 1.01 -8.76
N GLY A 134 1.30 0.80 -10.00
CA GLY A 134 2.69 0.49 -10.34
C GLY A 134 3.67 1.53 -9.83
N ALA A 135 4.41 1.20 -8.76
CA ALA A 135 5.56 1.96 -8.31
C ALA A 135 6.83 1.42 -8.99
N ALA A 136 7.26 2.05 -10.08
CA ALA A 136 8.60 1.88 -10.59
C ALA A 136 9.58 2.60 -9.64
N ARG A 137 10.31 1.79 -8.87
CA ARG A 137 11.39 2.25 -7.98
C ARG A 137 12.64 2.60 -8.79
N THR A 138 13.21 3.73 -8.43
CA THR A 138 14.62 4.07 -8.58
C THR A 138 15.48 3.09 -7.76
N ALA A 139 16.50 2.49 -8.37
CA ALA A 139 17.69 2.00 -7.65
C ALA A 139 18.90 1.93 -8.58
N ALA A 140 19.99 2.51 -8.09
CA ALA A 140 21.31 2.58 -8.71
C ALA A 140 21.99 1.21 -8.80
N SER A 141 22.92 1.08 -9.75
CA SER A 141 23.73 -0.12 -9.98
C SER A 141 25.23 0.16 -9.81
N ALA A 142 25.88 -0.72 -9.05
CA ALA A 142 27.32 -0.94 -8.87
C ALA A 142 27.44 -2.45 -8.59
N ARG A 143 28.31 -3.32 -9.14
CA ARG A 143 29.57 -3.29 -9.93
C ARG A 143 29.77 -4.70 -10.54
N SER A 144 30.56 -4.80 -11.63
CA SER A 144 31.57 -5.86 -12.00
C SER A 144 31.73 -5.89 -13.54
N ALA A 145 32.84 -6.21 -14.20
CA ALA A 145 34.29 -6.27 -13.99
C ALA A 145 34.89 -6.66 -15.37
N ALA A 146 35.93 -5.97 -15.89
CA ALA A 146 36.92 -6.53 -16.84
C ALA A 146 38.04 -5.51 -17.22
N GLN A 147 39.23 -5.82 -16.69
CA GLN A 147 40.66 -5.57 -16.98
C GLN A 147 41.21 -5.08 -18.37
N PRO A 148 42.54 -4.78 -18.51
CA PRO A 148 43.05 -3.49 -18.99
C PRO A 148 44.01 -3.54 -20.21
N SER A 149 44.51 -2.38 -20.66
CA SER A 149 45.78 -2.28 -21.40
C SER A 149 46.54 -1.00 -21.05
N ALA A 150 47.86 -1.10 -21.12
CA ALA A 150 48.84 -0.39 -20.32
C ALA A 150 49.47 0.85 -20.99
N ALA A 151 50.15 1.65 -20.14
CA ALA A 151 51.38 2.43 -20.39
C ALA A 151 51.25 3.69 -21.29
N ARG A 152 51.93 4.83 -21.06
CA ARG A 152 53.01 5.26 -20.15
C ARG A 152 53.20 6.79 -20.27
N THR A 153 53.38 7.47 -19.13
CA THR A 153 54.29 8.60 -18.80
C THR A 153 54.76 9.65 -19.85
N ALA A 154 54.60 10.95 -19.55
CA ALA A 154 55.68 11.90 -19.14
C ALA A 154 55.54 13.37 -19.66
N THR A 155 55.43 14.30 -18.68
CA THR A 155 56.10 15.62 -18.51
C THR A 155 56.36 16.63 -19.66
N SER A 156 55.90 17.87 -19.39
CA SER A 156 56.60 19.18 -19.46
C SER A 156 57.16 19.73 -20.79
N SER A 157 56.66 20.92 -21.18
CA SER A 157 57.38 22.20 -21.40
C SER A 157 56.87 23.03 -22.60
N ARG A 158 56.85 24.34 -22.37
CA ARG A 158 56.47 25.50 -23.24
C ARG A 158 57.74 25.97 -24.03
N PRO A 159 57.78 27.14 -24.73
CA PRO A 159 56.90 27.84 -25.69
C PRO A 159 57.60 28.17 -27.03
N SER A 160 56.84 28.58 -28.05
CA SER A 160 57.13 29.66 -29.04
C SER A 160 56.07 29.61 -30.15
N ALA A 161 55.76 30.60 -30.97
CA ALA A 161 55.80 32.06 -31.02
C ALA A 161 55.50 32.39 -32.50
N SER A 162 54.84 33.52 -32.78
CA SER A 162 54.61 34.13 -34.12
C SER A 162 53.64 33.39 -35.06
N SER A 163 52.79 34.01 -35.86
CA SER A 163 52.47 35.42 -36.18
C SER A 163 51.21 35.45 -37.08
N ALA A 164 50.47 36.57 -37.04
CA ALA A 164 49.75 37.27 -38.14
C ALA A 164 49.02 36.44 -39.23
N SER A 165 47.78 36.68 -39.68
CA SER A 165 47.00 37.91 -39.85
C SER A 165 45.67 37.59 -40.57
N SER A 166 44.70 38.52 -40.48
CA SER A 166 43.56 38.73 -41.41
C SER A 166 42.47 37.64 -41.45
N ALA A 167 41.23 37.88 -41.84
CA ALA A 167 40.35 39.03 -41.89
C ALA A 167 38.93 38.42 -41.99
N ALA A 168 37.92 39.23 -41.69
CA ALA A 168 36.51 38.90 -41.69
C ALA A 168 36.00 38.13 -42.93
N ARG A 169 34.97 37.29 -42.72
CA ARG A 169 33.68 37.31 -43.46
C ARG A 169 32.76 36.17 -43.02
N ARG A 170 31.60 36.54 -42.45
CA ARG A 170 30.35 35.79 -42.70
C ARG A 170 29.87 36.17 -44.11
N PRO A 171 29.13 35.29 -44.79
CA PRO A 171 27.73 35.65 -44.99
C PRO A 171 26.76 34.47 -44.83
N VAL A 172 25.51 34.91 -44.69
CA VAL A 172 24.23 34.22 -44.56
C VAL A 172 23.68 33.77 -45.92
N GLY A 173 22.82 32.74 -45.91
CA GLY A 173 21.96 32.30 -47.02
C GLY A 173 21.81 30.77 -47.03
N ALA A 174 20.79 30.19 -46.38
CA ALA A 174 19.41 30.00 -46.84
C ALA A 174 19.17 28.61 -47.49
N ALA A 175 18.14 27.94 -46.95
CA ALA A 175 17.21 26.99 -47.58
C ALA A 175 17.29 25.49 -47.19
N SER A 176 16.11 25.03 -46.77
CA SER A 176 15.51 23.69 -46.88
C SER A 176 16.15 22.51 -46.13
N GLY A 177 15.54 22.21 -44.99
CA GLY A 177 15.57 20.89 -44.37
C GLY A 177 14.31 20.73 -43.51
N ALA A 178 13.25 20.18 -44.10
CA ALA A 178 12.07 19.72 -43.37
C ALA A 178 12.49 18.63 -42.39
N ALA A 179 12.85 19.01 -41.16
CA ALA A 179 13.06 18.07 -40.07
C ALA A 179 11.70 17.83 -39.43
N ALA A 180 11.12 16.69 -39.82
CA ALA A 180 9.89 16.12 -39.32
C ALA A 180 9.58 16.53 -37.88
N ALA A 181 8.38 17.08 -37.68
CA ALA A 181 7.72 17.03 -36.38
C ALA A 181 7.84 15.58 -35.91
N ARG A 182 8.65 15.36 -34.88
CA ARG A 182 8.76 14.07 -34.22
C ARG A 182 7.38 13.81 -33.65
N THR A 183 6.53 13.11 -34.39
CA THR A 183 5.41 12.39 -33.82
C THR A 183 6.05 11.48 -32.79
N GLN A 184 5.93 11.87 -31.53
CA GLN A 184 6.41 11.12 -30.40
C GLN A 184 5.52 9.88 -30.38
N VAL A 185 5.98 8.81 -31.05
CA VAL A 185 5.32 7.52 -31.04
C VAL A 185 5.38 7.06 -29.60
N VAL A 186 4.27 7.29 -28.88
CA VAL A 186 4.08 6.78 -27.53
C VAL A 186 4.26 5.27 -27.64
N PRO A 187 5.25 4.68 -26.95
CA PRO A 187 5.55 3.26 -27.09
C PRO A 187 4.27 2.44 -26.89
N ASN A 188 3.99 1.49 -27.76
CA ASN A 188 2.77 0.67 -27.69
C ASN A 188 2.62 0.01 -26.30
N GLU A 189 3.75 -0.31 -25.65
CA GLU A 189 3.81 -0.80 -24.26
C GLU A 189 3.26 0.21 -23.25
N THR A 190 3.53 1.51 -23.42
CA THR A 190 3.00 2.56 -22.54
C THR A 190 1.50 2.78 -22.74
N ILE A 191 1.00 2.64 -23.98
CA ILE A 191 -0.44 2.69 -24.26
C ILE A 191 -1.15 1.50 -23.59
N GLN A 192 -0.59 0.30 -23.72
CA GLN A 192 -1.13 -0.90 -23.09
C GLN A 192 -1.10 -0.81 -21.56
N ALA A 193 -0.01 -0.29 -20.97
CA ALA A 193 0.09 -0.08 -19.52
C ALA A 193 -0.95 0.92 -19.02
N LEU A 194 -1.16 2.03 -19.75
CA LEU A 194 -2.18 3.03 -19.42
C LEU A 194 -3.60 2.49 -19.57
N THR A 195 -3.88 1.69 -20.60
CA THR A 195 -5.18 1.02 -20.76
C THR A 195 -5.46 0.05 -19.61
N ALA A 196 -4.46 -0.75 -19.21
CA ALA A 196 -4.60 -1.66 -18.07
C ALA A 196 -4.88 -0.90 -16.76
N GLN A 197 -4.23 0.25 -16.55
CA GLN A 197 -4.47 1.10 -15.39
C GLN A 197 -5.88 1.70 -15.39
N MET A 198 -6.38 2.14 -16.56
CA MET A 198 -7.73 2.65 -16.70
C MET A 198 -8.78 1.58 -16.40
N ASP A 199 -8.54 0.33 -16.81
CA ASP A 199 -9.48 -0.76 -16.57
C ASP A 199 -9.47 -1.21 -15.10
N ASP A 200 -8.31 -1.26 -14.45
CA ASP A 200 -8.18 -1.55 -13.01
C ASP A 200 -8.89 -0.47 -12.16
N MET A 201 -8.72 0.80 -12.53
CA MET A 201 -9.39 1.92 -11.86
C MET A 201 -10.91 1.86 -12.02
N LYS A 202 -11.42 1.50 -13.20
CA LYS A 202 -12.87 1.29 -13.41
C LYS A 202 -13.41 0.20 -12.49
N VAL A 203 -12.74 -0.96 -12.42
CA VAL A 203 -13.16 -2.06 -11.54
C VAL A 203 -13.15 -1.64 -10.07
N SER A 204 -12.15 -0.85 -9.66
CA SER A 204 -12.07 -0.31 -8.30
C SER A 204 -13.23 0.65 -8.01
N VAL A 205 -13.53 1.57 -8.93
CA VAL A 205 -14.65 2.51 -8.80
C VAL A 205 -15.96 1.74 -8.74
N ASP A 206 -16.21 0.80 -9.64
CA ASP A 206 -17.42 -0.03 -9.64
C ASP A 206 -17.61 -0.78 -8.32
N SER A 207 -16.52 -1.22 -7.70
CA SER A 207 -16.57 -1.92 -6.41
C SER A 207 -16.90 -0.95 -5.26
N LEU A 208 -16.28 0.24 -5.26
CA LEU A 208 -16.56 1.29 -4.28
C LEU A 208 -17.99 1.83 -4.42
N GLU A 209 -18.50 1.97 -5.64
CA GLU A 209 -19.88 2.38 -5.90
C GLU A 209 -20.87 1.35 -5.36
N LYS A 210 -20.60 0.05 -5.53
CA LYS A 210 -21.42 -1.01 -4.93
C LYS A 210 -21.41 -0.96 -3.40
N GLU A 211 -20.26 -0.71 -2.79
CA GLU A 211 -20.16 -0.58 -1.34
C GLU A 211 -20.88 0.68 -0.84
N ARG A 212 -20.69 1.83 -1.52
CA ARG A 212 -21.41 3.07 -1.24
C ARG A 212 -22.92 2.85 -1.31
N ASP A 213 -23.42 2.25 -2.38
CA ASP A 213 -24.85 2.01 -2.58
C ASP A 213 -25.40 1.03 -1.56
N PHE A 214 -24.61 0.01 -1.18
CA PHE A 214 -24.98 -0.93 -0.13
C PHE A 214 -25.13 -0.26 1.24
N TYR A 215 -24.21 0.62 1.62
CA TYR A 215 -24.32 1.36 2.89
C TYR A 215 -25.40 2.43 2.83
N PHE A 216 -25.53 3.15 1.71
CA PHE A 216 -26.58 4.13 1.49
C PHE A 216 -27.97 3.51 1.59
N ALA A 217 -28.22 2.37 0.94
CA ALA A 217 -29.49 1.66 1.02
C ALA A 217 -29.84 1.29 2.47
N LYS A 218 -28.87 0.79 3.24
CA LYS A 218 -29.08 0.48 4.67
C LYS A 218 -29.40 1.71 5.51
N LEU A 219 -28.68 2.82 5.29
CA LEU A 219 -28.92 4.06 6.01
C LEU A 219 -30.29 4.66 5.63
N ARG A 220 -30.68 4.55 4.36
CA ARG A 220 -32.01 4.95 3.87
C ARG A 220 -33.12 4.11 4.50
N ASP A 221 -32.96 2.79 4.59
CA ASP A 221 -33.92 1.92 5.27
C ASP A 221 -34.08 2.30 6.74
N ILE A 222 -32.98 2.59 7.44
CA ILE A 222 -33.00 3.06 8.83
C ILE A 222 -33.70 4.42 8.95
N GLU A 223 -33.42 5.35 8.04
CA GLU A 223 -34.04 6.67 8.01
C GLU A 223 -35.57 6.57 7.88
N ILE A 224 -36.06 5.75 6.95
CA ILE A 224 -37.50 5.50 6.76
C ILE A 224 -38.12 4.99 8.07
N LEU A 225 -37.52 3.99 8.70
CA LEU A 225 -38.03 3.43 9.96
C LEU A 225 -38.08 4.47 11.09
N VAL A 226 -37.07 5.33 11.18
CA VAL A 226 -37.03 6.41 12.18
C VAL A 226 -38.12 7.44 11.89
N GLN A 227 -38.29 7.87 10.65
CA GLN A 227 -39.32 8.84 10.23
C GLN A 227 -40.74 8.31 10.46
N GLU A 228 -41.02 7.06 10.04
CA GLU A 228 -42.32 6.41 10.25
C GLU A 228 -42.67 6.34 11.75
N ARG A 229 -41.69 5.96 12.59
CA ARG A 229 -41.90 5.86 14.03
C ARG A 229 -42.17 7.22 14.66
N LEU A 230 -41.44 8.26 14.24
CA LEU A 230 -41.66 9.63 14.70
C LEU A 230 -43.04 10.16 14.27
N ALA A 231 -43.47 9.87 13.05
CA ALA A 231 -44.79 10.27 12.54
C ALA A 231 -45.92 9.63 13.35
N ILE A 232 -45.84 8.33 13.65
CA ILE A 232 -46.83 7.63 14.50
C ILE A 232 -46.90 8.27 15.89
N ILE A 233 -45.76 8.55 16.50
CA ILE A 233 -45.71 9.17 17.83
C ILE A 233 -46.35 10.57 17.81
N ALA A 234 -46.12 11.35 16.75
CA ALA A 234 -46.71 12.67 16.58
C ALA A 234 -48.25 12.61 16.42
N GLU A 235 -48.78 11.59 15.74
CA GLU A 235 -50.24 11.39 15.61
C GLU A 235 -50.89 10.89 16.90
N GLU A 236 -50.24 10.01 17.65
CA GLU A 236 -50.77 9.44 18.90
C GLU A 236 -50.76 10.45 20.06
N PHE A 237 -49.80 11.38 20.08
CA PHE A 237 -49.59 12.34 21.18
C PHE A 237 -49.39 13.78 20.69
N PRO A 238 -50.41 14.42 20.10
CA PRO A 238 -50.29 15.73 19.45
C PRO A 238 -49.93 16.89 20.41
N ASP A 239 -50.30 16.78 21.69
CA ASP A 239 -50.07 17.83 22.71
C ASP A 239 -48.88 17.54 23.64
N GLN A 240 -48.15 16.44 23.41
CA GLN A 240 -46.94 16.10 24.16
C GLN A 240 -45.73 16.38 23.29
N GLU A 241 -45.08 17.51 23.51
CA GLU A 241 -43.76 17.80 22.95
C GLU A 241 -42.75 16.72 23.40
N ALA A 242 -42.64 15.65 22.63
CA ALA A 242 -41.48 14.79 22.42
C ALA A 242 -40.52 14.58 23.61
N ALA A 243 -41.03 14.31 24.81
CA ALA A 243 -40.21 14.10 26.02
C ALA A 243 -40.12 12.63 26.45
N THR A 244 -40.45 11.70 25.56
CA THR A 244 -40.17 10.28 25.84
C THR A 244 -38.69 10.00 25.52
N PRO A 245 -38.02 9.14 26.30
CA PRO A 245 -36.65 8.74 26.01
C PRO A 245 -36.51 8.06 24.64
N GLU A 246 -37.60 7.49 24.11
CA GLU A 246 -37.66 6.93 22.76
C GLU A 246 -37.60 8.04 21.69
N THR A 247 -38.41 9.10 21.81
CA THR A 247 -38.37 10.23 20.87
C THR A 247 -37.02 10.93 20.85
N GLU A 248 -36.37 11.07 22.00
CA GLU A 248 -35.03 11.65 22.09
C GLU A 248 -33.99 10.78 21.38
N SER A 249 -34.05 9.46 21.60
CA SER A 249 -33.15 8.51 20.93
C SER A 249 -33.32 8.52 19.41
N LEU A 250 -34.56 8.58 18.91
CA LEU A 250 -34.86 8.66 17.47
C LEU A 250 -34.34 9.96 16.85
N LYS A 251 -34.49 11.10 17.55
CA LYS A 251 -33.93 12.40 17.13
C LYS A 251 -32.40 12.39 17.09
N GLN A 252 -31.74 11.71 18.03
CA GLN A 252 -30.27 11.55 18.00
C GLN A 252 -29.81 10.71 16.80
N ILE A 253 -30.53 9.63 16.46
CA ILE A 253 -30.24 8.84 15.25
C ILE A 253 -30.40 9.71 14.00
N GLN A 254 -31.47 10.50 13.93
CA GLN A 254 -31.71 11.43 12.81
C GLN A 254 -30.59 12.48 12.68
N ALA A 255 -30.12 13.03 13.80
CA ALA A 255 -29.00 13.96 13.81
C ALA A 255 -27.69 13.34 13.28
N ILE A 256 -27.44 12.06 13.56
CA ILE A 256 -26.30 11.32 13.00
C ILE A 256 -26.47 11.14 11.49
N LEU A 257 -27.65 10.71 11.04
CA LEU A 257 -27.94 10.46 9.62
C LEU A 257 -27.82 11.71 8.75
N TYR A 258 -28.12 12.89 9.32
CA TYR A 258 -28.01 14.17 8.63
C TYR A 258 -26.75 14.98 8.97
N SER A 259 -25.86 14.42 9.79
CA SER A 259 -24.57 15.06 10.03
C SER A 259 -23.76 15.11 8.73
N THR A 260 -23.19 16.28 8.44
CA THR A 260 -22.32 16.50 7.29
C THR A 260 -20.91 16.84 7.79
N GLU A 261 -19.88 16.35 7.09
CA GLU A 261 -18.49 16.73 7.38
C GLU A 261 -18.15 18.06 6.66
N GLU A 262 -17.38 18.94 7.33
CA GLU A 262 -16.88 20.21 6.80
C GLU A 262 -16.08 19.95 5.50
N GLY A 263 -16.68 20.28 4.35
CA GLY A 263 -16.09 20.08 3.01
C GLY A 263 -16.83 19.09 2.09
N PHE A 264 -17.99 18.56 2.51
CA PHE A 264 -18.86 17.76 1.63
C PHE A 264 -19.73 18.67 0.75
N GLU A 265 -19.26 19.02 -0.45
CA GLU A 265 -20.11 19.64 -1.48
C GLU A 265 -20.97 18.56 -2.15
N VAL A 266 -22.30 18.66 -1.99
CA VAL A 266 -23.25 17.84 -2.75
C VAL A 266 -23.11 18.21 -4.23
N PRO A 267 -22.82 17.27 -5.14
CA PRO A 267 -22.78 17.56 -6.57
C PRO A 267 -24.12 18.14 -7.04
N GLU A 268 -24.08 19.29 -7.72
CA GLU A 268 -25.25 19.94 -8.32
C GLU A 268 -26.03 18.92 -9.18
N GLY A 269 -27.20 18.51 -8.69
CA GLY A 269 -28.05 17.53 -9.37
C GLY A 269 -28.71 16.49 -8.46
N ASN A 270 -28.26 16.35 -7.21
CA ASN A 270 -28.91 15.50 -6.21
C ASN A 270 -29.53 16.30 -5.05
N GLU A 271 -29.97 17.54 -5.34
CA GLU A 271 -30.82 18.34 -4.47
C GLU A 271 -32.09 17.55 -4.14
N VAL A 272 -32.04 16.73 -3.09
CA VAL A 272 -33.25 16.44 -2.33
C VAL A 272 -33.60 17.79 -1.73
N ALA A 273 -34.71 18.36 -2.21
CA ALA A 273 -35.22 19.64 -1.78
C ALA A 273 -35.00 19.78 -0.27
N GLN A 274 -34.08 20.67 0.09
CA GLN A 274 -34.07 21.23 1.43
C GLN A 274 -35.33 22.08 1.47
N ASP A 275 -36.46 21.48 1.84
CA ASP A 275 -37.57 22.24 2.39
C ASP A 275 -37.06 22.77 3.73
N GLU A 276 -36.36 23.90 3.64
CA GLU A 276 -36.13 24.82 4.73
C GLU A 276 -37.49 25.38 5.18
N GLU A 277 -38.31 24.56 5.83
CA GLU A 277 -39.50 25.03 6.51
C GLU A 277 -39.36 24.84 8.03
N GLU A 278 -38.92 25.97 8.61
CA GLU A 278 -39.39 26.53 9.88
C GLU A 278 -38.86 25.91 11.18
N MET A 279 -37.75 26.49 11.65
CA MET A 279 -37.58 26.78 13.07
C MET A 279 -38.75 27.65 13.54
N PHE A 280 -39.69 27.07 14.29
CA PHE A 280 -40.29 27.68 15.49
C PHE A 280 -40.75 26.59 16.46
#